data_AF-A0A2E2WM82-F1
#
_entry.id   AF-A0A2E2WM82-F1
#
_cell.length_a   1.000
_cell.length_b   1.000
_cell.length_c   1.000
_cell.angle_alpha   90.00
_cell.angle_beta   90.00
_cell.angle_gamma   90.00
#
_symmetry.space_group_name_H-M   'P 1'
#
loop_
_entity.id
_entity.type
_entity.pdbx_description
1 polymer ?
#
loop_
_entity_poly.entity_id
_entity_poly.type
_entity_poly.pdbx_seq_one_letter_code
_entity_poly.pdbx_strand_id
1 'polypeptide(L)'
;MPCFLGGAKKYLTDDERSLMISFLAQFPESGNVIPGSGGLRKLRWRQSGQGKRGGVRVIYYFYNNTAPLVLLDLYSKHDKEDLDKSELKMLSKLANELKLSYRRGVK
;
A
#
# COMPACT_ATOMS: atom_id res chain seq x y z
N MET A 1 11.08 -3.21 -9.36
CA MET A 1 11.30 -2.82 -7.95
C MET A 1 10.02 -2.19 -7.44
N PRO A 2 9.46 -2.61 -6.29
CA PRO A 2 8.26 -1.99 -5.73
C PRO A 2 8.53 -0.51 -5.42
N CYS A 3 7.75 0.38 -6.00
CA CYS A 3 7.93 1.82 -5.80
C CYS A 3 6.59 2.54 -5.84
N PHE A 4 6.04 2.81 -4.65
CA PHE A 4 4.80 3.56 -4.49
C PHE A 4 4.78 4.85 -5.32
N LEU A 5 5.85 5.66 -5.25
CA LEU A 5 5.89 6.95 -5.97
C LEU A 5 5.88 6.79 -7.50
N GLY A 6 6.52 5.75 -8.03
CA GLY A 6 6.54 5.48 -9.46
C GLY A 6 5.17 5.05 -9.98
N GLY A 7 4.51 4.13 -9.27
CA GLY A 7 3.15 3.73 -9.58
C GLY A 7 2.15 4.88 -9.42
N ALA A 8 2.24 5.64 -8.33
CA ALA A 8 1.34 6.74 -8.04
C ALA A 8 1.41 7.82 -9.14
N LYS A 9 2.61 8.24 -9.56
CA LYS A 9 2.78 9.19 -10.67
C LYS A 9 2.23 8.69 -12.00
N LYS A 10 2.24 7.37 -12.23
CA LYS A 10 1.76 6.76 -13.47
C LYS A 10 0.24 6.67 -13.52
N TYR A 11 -0.42 6.51 -12.36
CA TYR A 11 -1.84 6.14 -12.30
C TYR A 11 -2.77 7.13 -11.63
N LEU A 12 -2.24 8.05 -10.84
CA LEU A 12 -3.03 8.99 -10.07
C LEU A 12 -2.57 10.42 -10.38
N THR A 13 -3.52 11.34 -10.41
CA THR A 13 -3.22 12.77 -10.28
C THR A 13 -2.75 13.08 -8.87
N ASP A 14 -2.18 14.27 -8.66
CA ASP A 14 -1.77 14.70 -7.32
C ASP A 14 -2.94 14.80 -6.34
N ASP A 15 -4.11 15.24 -6.81
CA ASP A 15 -5.33 15.31 -5.99
C ASP A 15 -5.83 13.92 -5.61
N GLU A 16 -5.86 12.97 -6.55
CA GLU A 16 -6.28 11.60 -6.29
C GLU A 16 -5.33 10.88 -5.33
N ARG A 17 -4.02 11.10 -5.52
CA ARG A 17 -2.99 10.59 -4.62
C ARG A 17 -3.17 11.16 -3.21
N SER A 18 -3.43 12.45 -3.09
CA SER A 18 -3.64 13.11 -1.80
C SER A 18 -4.90 12.58 -1.12
N LEU A 19 -6.02 12.47 -1.84
CA LEU A 19 -7.27 11.91 -1.34
C LEU A 19 -7.08 10.48 -0.82
N MET A 20 -6.36 9.65 -1.58
CA MET A 20 -6.06 8.27 -1.20
C MET A 20 -5.20 8.18 0.06
N ILE A 21 -4.16 9.02 0.17
CA ILE A 21 -3.30 9.08 1.36
C ILE A 21 -4.12 9.52 2.57
N SER A 22 -4.92 10.58 2.45
CA SER A 22 -5.80 11.07 3.51
C SER A 22 -6.83 10.03 3.94
N PHE A 23 -7.37 9.25 3.00
CA PHE A 23 -8.28 8.15 3.30
C PHE A 23 -7.57 7.04 4.09
N LEU A 24 -6.40 6.59 3.63
CA LEU A 24 -5.64 5.53 4.31
C LEU A 24 -5.15 5.95 5.70
N ALA A 25 -4.83 7.24 5.89
CA ALA A 25 -4.46 7.78 7.19
C ALA A 25 -5.63 7.74 8.19
N GLN A 26 -6.87 7.96 7.72
CA GLN A 26 -8.07 7.90 8.56
C GLN A 26 -8.58 6.47 8.78
N PHE A 27 -8.49 5.62 7.74
CA PHE A 27 -9.01 4.26 7.74
C PHE A 27 -7.92 3.25 7.36
N PRO A 28 -6.89 3.07 8.20
CA PRO A 28 -5.76 2.20 7.89
C PRO A 28 -6.14 0.72 7.81
N GLU A 29 -7.30 0.33 8.32
CA GLU A 29 -7.77 -1.06 8.28
C GLU A 29 -8.61 -1.42 7.05
N SER A 30 -8.93 -0.45 6.18
CA SER A 30 -9.77 -0.68 4.99
C SER A 30 -9.15 -1.63 3.95
N GLY A 31 -7.84 -1.87 4.01
CA GLY A 31 -7.16 -2.85 3.18
C GLY A 31 -7.20 -4.25 3.80
N ASN A 32 -7.45 -5.24 2.95
CA ASN A 32 -7.44 -6.65 3.34
C ASN A 32 -6.01 -7.12 3.63
N VAL A 33 -5.82 -7.84 4.73
CA VAL A 33 -4.53 -8.46 5.05
C VAL A 33 -4.19 -9.51 3.99
N ILE A 34 -2.98 -9.46 3.47
CA ILE A 34 -2.46 -10.47 2.54
C ILE A 34 -1.95 -11.66 3.37
N PRO A 35 -2.52 -12.88 3.23
CA PRO A 35 -2.08 -14.03 4.00
C PRO A 35 -0.60 -14.35 3.76
N GLY A 36 0.10 -14.76 4.83
CA GLY A 36 1.53 -15.13 4.74
C GLY A 36 2.50 -13.95 4.54
N SER A 37 2.01 -12.71 4.55
CA SER A 37 2.83 -11.51 4.27
C SER A 37 3.47 -10.83 5.50
N GLY A 38 3.20 -11.35 6.70
CA GLY A 38 3.64 -10.70 7.94
C GLY A 38 2.84 -9.44 8.33
N GLY A 39 1.70 -9.19 7.69
CA GLY A 39 0.78 -8.08 8.03
C GLY A 39 0.67 -6.99 6.98
N LEU A 40 1.11 -7.24 5.73
CA LEU A 40 0.81 -6.35 4.62
C LEU A 40 -0.68 -6.31 4.35
N ARG A 41 -1.15 -5.14 3.93
CA ARG A 41 -2.54 -4.90 3.54
C ARG A 41 -2.62 -4.46 2.09
N LYS A 42 -3.71 -4.87 1.43
CA LYS A 42 -4.05 -4.53 0.05
C LYS A 42 -5.36 -3.77 0.02
N LEU A 43 -5.32 -2.50 -0.39
CA LEU A 43 -6.50 -1.70 -0.68
C LEU A 43 -6.75 -1.64 -2.18
N ARG A 44 -8.00 -1.85 -2.59
CA ARG A 44 -8.47 -1.55 -3.95
C ARG A 44 -9.02 -0.13 -3.95
N TRP A 45 -8.27 0.80 -4.52
CA TRP A 45 -8.67 2.21 -4.59
C TRP A 45 -9.34 2.51 -5.92
N ARG A 46 -10.56 3.05 -5.85
CA ARG A 46 -11.35 3.52 -7.00
C ARG A 46 -12.18 4.71 -6.55
N GLN A 47 -12.00 5.85 -7.21
CA GLN A 47 -12.87 7.00 -7.00
C GLN A 47 -14.09 6.92 -7.93
N SER A 48 -15.27 7.24 -7.38
CA SER A 48 -16.53 7.31 -8.14
C SER A 48 -16.45 8.40 -9.22
N GLY A 49 -16.94 8.11 -10.44
CA GLY A 49 -16.95 9.07 -11.56
C GLY A 49 -15.69 9.07 -12.45
N GLN A 50 -14.66 8.30 -12.10
CA GLN A 50 -13.42 8.20 -12.86
C GLN A 50 -13.47 7.04 -13.87
N GLY A 51 -13.03 7.29 -15.11
CA GLY A 51 -13.02 6.31 -16.20
C GLY A 51 -12.08 5.12 -15.95
N LYS A 52 -11.85 4.28 -16.97
CA LYS A 52 -11.09 3.01 -16.89
C LYS A 52 -9.69 3.11 -16.24
N ARG A 53 -9.10 4.30 -16.10
CA ARG A 53 -7.75 4.54 -15.55
C ARG A 53 -7.68 4.72 -14.01
N GLY A 54 -8.77 5.04 -13.32
CA GLY A 54 -8.72 5.42 -11.89
C GLY A 54 -8.60 4.29 -10.87
N GLY A 55 -8.50 3.03 -11.31
CA GLY A 55 -8.50 1.86 -10.42
C GLY A 55 -7.10 1.32 -10.12
N VAL A 56 -6.62 1.54 -8.90
CA VAL A 56 -5.30 1.07 -8.44
C VAL A 56 -5.40 0.15 -7.23
N ARG A 57 -4.33 -0.61 -7.01
CA ARG A 57 -4.13 -1.45 -5.82
C ARG A 57 -2.94 -0.89 -5.07
N VAL A 58 -3.15 -0.59 -3.80
CA VAL A 58 -2.13 -0.06 -2.90
C VAL A 58 -1.74 -1.15 -1.92
N ILE A 59 -0.44 -1.41 -1.83
CA ILE A 59 0.14 -2.29 -0.83
C ILE A 59 0.78 -1.43 0.24
N TYR A 60 0.40 -1.64 1.48
CA TYR A 60 0.88 -0.85 2.60
C TYR A 60 1.01 -1.69 3.86
N TYR A 61 1.75 -1.17 4.82
CA TYR A 61 1.92 -1.74 6.14
C TYR A 61 1.32 -0.83 7.19
N PHE A 62 0.55 -1.42 8.10
CA PHE A 62 -0.02 -0.73 9.26
C PHE A 62 0.14 -1.64 10.48
N TYR A 63 0.85 -1.14 11.50
CA TYR A 63 1.08 -1.88 12.73
C TYR A 63 0.02 -1.54 13.79
N ASN A 64 -0.10 -0.26 14.15
CA ASN A 64 -1.07 0.27 15.10
C ASN A 64 -1.14 1.82 14.98
N ASN A 65 -2.02 2.45 15.75
CA ASN A 65 -2.18 3.92 15.73
C ASN A 65 -0.97 4.71 16.27
N THR A 66 0.01 4.03 16.89
CA THR A 66 1.23 4.66 17.42
C THR A 66 2.39 4.66 16.42
N ALA A 67 2.25 3.92 15.31
CA ALA A 67 3.23 3.84 14.25
C ALA A 67 2.66 4.44 12.96
N PRO A 68 3.49 5.10 12.14
CA PRO A 68 3.03 5.61 10.85
C PRO A 68 2.64 4.45 9.93
N LEU A 69 1.61 4.68 9.11
CA LEU A 69 1.28 3.83 7.99
C LEU A 69 2.34 4.00 6.89
N VAL A 70 2.84 2.90 6.34
CA VAL A 70 3.89 2.91 5.33
C VAL A 70 3.36 2.39 4.00
N LEU A 71 3.37 3.23 2.97
CA LEU A 71 2.97 2.88 1.61
C LEU A 71 4.16 2.25 0.88
N LEU A 72 3.99 1.03 0.36
CA LEU A 72 5.10 0.25 -0.19
C LEU A 72 5.05 0.16 -1.71
N ASP A 73 3.89 -0.16 -2.27
CA ASP A 73 3.72 -0.35 -3.71
C ASP A 73 2.35 0.10 -4.18
N LEU A 74 2.27 0.49 -5.45
CA LEU A 74 1.02 0.88 -6.10
C LEU A 74 1.04 0.43 -7.55
N TYR A 75 0.02 -0.31 -7.97
CA TYR A 75 -0.11 -0.79 -9.34
C TYR A 75 -1.56 -0.79 -9.82
N SER A 76 -1.76 -0.64 -11.14
CA SER A 76 -3.08 -0.75 -11.75
C SER A 76 -3.47 -2.20 -12.01
N LYS A 77 -4.76 -2.48 -12.24
CA LYS A 77 -5.19 -3.81 -12.69
C LYS A 77 -4.57 -4.22 -14.03
N HIS A 78 -4.25 -3.25 -14.89
CA HIS A 78 -3.70 -3.51 -16.22
C HIS A 78 -2.25 -3.98 -16.18
N ASP A 79 -1.46 -3.51 -15.21
CA ASP A 79 -0.05 -3.92 -15.10
C ASP A 79 0.09 -5.31 -14.50
N LYS A 80 -0.66 -5.61 -13.42
CA LYS A 80 -0.63 -6.94 -12.78
C LYS A 80 -1.93 -7.24 -12.04
N GLU A 81 -2.39 -8.49 -12.13
CA GLU A 81 -3.57 -8.95 -11.39
C GLU A 81 -3.29 -9.07 -9.89
N ASP A 82 -2.11 -9.60 -9.54
CA ASP A 82 -1.63 -9.80 -8.19
C ASP A 82 -0.11 -9.62 -8.10
N LEU A 83 0.40 -9.51 -6.86
CA LEU A 83 1.83 -9.55 -6.59
C LEU A 83 2.35 -10.96 -6.90
N ASP A 84 3.49 -11.06 -7.56
CA ASP A 84 4.15 -12.36 -7.69
C ASP A 84 4.73 -12.82 -6.33
N LYS A 85 5.08 -14.10 -6.24
CA LYS A 85 5.60 -14.69 -4.99
C LYS A 85 6.92 -14.03 -4.55
N SER A 86 7.74 -13.58 -5.49
CA SER A 86 9.03 -12.95 -5.21
C SER A 86 8.88 -11.52 -4.69
N GLU A 87 7.99 -10.73 -5.30
CA GLU A 87 7.58 -9.39 -4.85
C GLU A 87 6.96 -9.47 -3.46
N LEU A 88 6.04 -10.41 -3.25
CA LEU A 88 5.42 -10.61 -1.95
C LEU A 88 6.47 -10.96 -0.88
N LYS A 89 7.41 -11.85 -1.18
CA LYS A 89 8.50 -12.21 -0.27
C LYS A 89 9.37 -11.00 0.08
N MET A 90 9.73 -10.18 -0.92
CA MET A 90 10.50 -8.95 -0.72
C MET A 90 9.76 -7.96 0.17
N LEU A 91 8.49 -7.67 -0.13
CA LEU A 91 7.66 -6.75 0.65
C LEU A 91 7.42 -7.26 2.07
N SER A 92 7.26 -8.58 2.25
CA SER A 92 7.08 -9.20 3.57
C SER A 92 8.34 -9.07 4.43
N LYS A 93 9.53 -9.19 3.81
CA LYS A 93 10.80 -8.95 4.51
C LYS A 93 10.88 -7.51 5.01
N LEU A 94 10.56 -6.55 4.15
CA LEU A 94 10.51 -5.13 4.51
C LEU A 94 9.49 -4.86 5.63
N ALA A 95 8.30 -5.46 5.57
CA ALA A 95 7.28 -5.34 6.61
C ALA A 95 7.77 -5.85 7.97
N ASN A 96 8.52 -6.97 7.98
CA ASN A 96 9.12 -7.49 9.20
C ASN A 96 10.20 -6.56 9.77
N GLU A 97 11.02 -5.95 8.90
CA GLU A 97 12.02 -4.96 9.33
C GLU A 97 11.34 -3.71 9.94
N LEU A 98 10.28 -3.21 9.33
CA LEU A 98 9.45 -2.13 9.86
C LEU A 98 8.81 -2.51 11.21
N LYS A 99 8.28 -3.72 11.32
CA LYS A 99 7.73 -4.23 12.59
C LYS A 99 8.76 -4.21 13.71
N LEU A 100 9.99 -4.65 13.41
CA LEU A 100 11.09 -4.67 14.39
C LEU A 100 11.54 -3.26 14.78
N SER A 101 11.60 -2.32 13.83
CA SER A 101 11.97 -0.93 14.14
C SER A 101 10.93 -0.25 15.03
N TYR A 102 9.64 -0.40 14.73
CA TYR A 102 8.58 0.19 15.56
C TYR A 102 8.43 -0.51 16.92
N ARG A 103 8.64 -1.82 17.01
CA ARG A 103 8.59 -2.56 18.28
C ARG A 103 9.72 -2.18 19.24
N ARG A 104 10.90 -1.81 18.72
CA ARG A 104 12.04 -1.39 19.55
C ARG A 104 11.90 0.02 20.11
N GLY A 105 10.82 0.74 19.77
CA GLY A 105 10.66 2.15 20.06
C GLY A 105 11.64 2.92 19.19
N VAL A 106 11.13 3.52 18.10
CA VAL A 106 11.94 4.45 17.32
C VAL A 106 12.29 5.60 18.26
N LYS A 107 13.56 5.63 18.69
CA LYS A 107 14.21 6.81 19.27
C LYS A 107 14.34 7.89 18.21
#